data_AF-A0AAU9WCI1-F1
#
_entry.id   AF-A0AAU9WCI1-F1
#
_cell.length_a   1.000
_cell.length_b   1.000
_cell.length_c   1.000
_cell.angle_alpha   90.00
_cell.angle_beta   90.00
_cell.angle_gamma   90.00
#
_symmetry.space_group_name_H-M   'P 1'
#
loop_
_entity.id
_entity.type
_entity.pdbx_description
1 polymer ?
#
loop_
_entity_poly.entity_id
_entity_poly.type
_entity_poly.pdbx_seq_one_letter_code
_entity_poly.pdbx_strand_id
1 'polypeptide(L)'
;MAILERGFFLFFLAVILILCQSFAQRSTSRANRKLAETNRLRNGEECKDKGSHSTCKKIITELGYRVCYTVISQLKLKLERSCSASCHYCGEPLENCRINRNGCCWDGRTTSQDPYGIKGCPECKDHFSLCKRFKKFCTQSRRENIEFMEFHCPLTCGKCNHRNLPINGQKIRMDDWRKI
;
A
#
# COMPACT_ATOMS: atom_id res chain seq x y z
N MET A 1 37.48 46.16 22.48
CA MET A 1 36.13 45.77 22.01
C MET A 1 36.17 44.33 21.45
N ALA A 2 36.43 43.31 22.27
CA ALA A 2 36.56 41.93 21.80
C ALA A 2 35.89 40.88 22.71
N ILE A 3 35.27 41.32 23.81
CA ILE A 3 34.62 40.45 24.80
C ILE A 3 33.10 40.40 24.56
N LEU A 4 32.52 41.45 23.99
CA LEU A 4 31.09 41.53 23.68
C LEU A 4 30.67 40.63 22.50
N GLU A 5 31.54 40.43 21.51
CA GLU A 5 31.23 39.61 20.32
C GLU A 5 31.28 38.09 20.60
N ARG A 6 32.15 37.66 21.53
CA ARG A 6 32.27 36.24 21.90
C ARG A 6 31.02 35.73 22.65
N GLY A 7 30.41 36.58 23.48
CA GLY A 7 29.16 36.26 24.17
C GLY A 7 27.99 36.08 23.20
N PHE A 8 27.91 36.94 22.18
CA PHE A 8 26.86 36.86 21.15
C PHE A 8 26.99 35.61 20.29
N PHE A 9 28.21 35.25 19.90
CA PHE A 9 28.47 34.04 19.09
C PHE A 9 28.11 32.74 19.84
N LEU A 10 28.44 32.68 21.14
CA LEU A 10 28.07 31.54 21.99
C LEU A 10 26.54 31.44 22.19
N PHE A 11 25.85 32.58 22.31
CA PHE A 11 24.40 32.62 22.41
C PHE A 11 23.72 32.14 21.12
N PHE A 12 24.23 32.55 19.95
CA PHE A 12 23.72 32.07 18.66
C PHE A 12 23.91 30.57 18.47
N LEU A 13 25.07 30.02 18.85
CA LEU A 13 25.32 28.57 18.80
C LEU A 13 24.38 27.81 19.74
N ALA A 14 24.11 28.33 20.94
CA ALA A 14 23.15 27.73 21.86
C ALA A 14 21.72 27.71 21.30
N VAL A 15 21.27 28.80 20.68
CA VAL A 15 19.95 28.88 20.04
C VAL A 15 19.83 27.90 18.87
N ILE A 16 20.86 27.78 18.03
CA ILE A 16 20.87 26.82 16.92
C ILE A 16 20.80 25.38 17.44
N LEU A 17 21.53 25.05 18.52
CA LEU A 17 21.47 23.72 19.13
C LEU A 17 20.08 23.40 19.70
N ILE A 18 19.42 24.36 20.36
CA ILE A 18 18.06 24.20 20.89
C ILE A 18 17.04 24.01 19.75
N LEU A 19 17.19 24.76 18.65
CA LEU A 19 16.34 24.58 17.47
C LEU A 19 16.55 23.20 16.84
N CYS A 20 17.80 22.74 16.66
CA CYS A 20 18.09 21.40 16.14
C CYS A 20 17.48 20.28 17.00
N GLN A 21 17.56 20.39 18.33
CA GLN A 21 16.97 19.41 19.25
C GLN A 21 15.44 19.38 19.16
N SER A 22 14.79 20.54 19.04
CA SER A 22 13.33 20.62 18.92
C SER A 22 12.81 20.09 17.58
N PHE A 23 13.54 20.28 16.47
CA PHE A 23 13.20 19.65 15.19
C PHE A 23 13.41 18.12 15.20
N ALA A 24 14.47 17.62 15.85
CA ALA A 24 14.72 16.19 16.01
C ALA A 24 13.68 15.49 16.93
N GLN A 25 13.23 16.16 18.00
CA GLN A 25 12.15 15.65 18.85
C GLN A 25 10.79 15.63 18.14
N ARG A 26 10.55 16.56 17.22
CA ARG A 26 9.29 16.62 16.46
C ARG A 26 9.18 15.55 15.38
N SER A 27 10.31 15.15 14.77
CA SER A 27 10.34 14.05 13.78
C SER A 27 10.17 12.68 14.45
N THR A 28 10.84 12.47 15.60
CA THR A 28 10.70 11.26 16.42
C THR A 28 9.31 11.14 17.02
N SER A 29 8.68 12.23 17.50
CA SER A 29 7.30 12.16 18.03
C SER A 29 6.28 11.79 16.96
N ARG A 30 6.45 12.25 15.71
CA ARG A 30 5.57 11.89 14.59
C ARG A 30 5.76 10.45 14.14
N ALA A 31 7.00 9.96 14.09
CA ALA A 31 7.31 8.56 13.81
C ALA A 31 6.79 7.64 14.93
N ASN A 32 6.99 8.01 16.19
CA ASN A 32 6.50 7.29 17.36
C ASN A 32 4.98 7.30 17.45
N ARG A 33 4.32 8.39 17.06
CA ARG A 33 2.85 8.46 16.99
C ARG A 33 2.31 7.55 15.87
N LYS A 34 2.97 7.50 14.72
CA LYS A 34 2.62 6.58 13.62
C LYS A 34 2.83 5.12 14.04
N LEU A 35 3.94 4.82 14.72
CA LEU A 35 4.23 3.49 15.26
C LEU A 35 3.25 3.09 16.38
N ALA A 36 2.87 4.03 17.25
CA ALA A 36 1.90 3.83 18.32
C ALA A 36 0.47 3.65 17.79
N GLU A 37 0.12 4.29 16.67
CA GLU A 37 -1.16 4.10 15.97
C GLU A 37 -1.20 2.74 15.27
N THR A 38 -0.11 2.31 14.64
CA THR A 38 0.06 0.93 14.15
C THR A 38 -0.01 -0.10 15.28
N ASN A 39 0.59 0.19 16.43
CA ASN A 39 0.57 -0.71 17.59
C ASN A 39 -0.78 -0.71 18.34
N ARG A 40 -1.60 0.34 18.24
CA ARG A 40 -2.95 0.38 18.84
C ARG A 40 -3.94 -0.56 18.14
N LEU A 41 -3.77 -0.82 16.84
CA LEU A 41 -4.49 -1.89 16.14
C LEU A 41 -3.95 -3.29 16.46
N ARG A 42 -2.82 -3.37 17.18
CA ARG A 42 -2.11 -4.62 17.48
C ARG A 42 -2.37 -5.15 18.90
N ASN A 43 -2.85 -4.32 19.82
CA ASN A 43 -3.04 -4.67 21.23
C ASN A 43 -4.50 -4.45 21.65
N GLY A 44 -5.35 -5.48 21.52
CA GLY A 44 -6.63 -5.54 22.26
C GLY A 44 -7.73 -6.39 21.60
N GLU A 45 -7.80 -6.42 20.26
CA GLU A 45 -8.72 -7.28 19.52
C GLU A 45 -7.91 -8.35 18.76
N GLU A 46 -8.41 -9.59 18.75
CA GLU A 46 -7.91 -10.66 17.89
C GLU A 46 -7.84 -10.16 16.43
N CYS A 47 -6.67 -10.25 15.79
CA CYS A 47 -6.47 -9.78 14.42
C CYS A 47 -7.31 -10.64 13.46
N LYS A 48 -8.45 -10.11 13.05
CA LYS A 48 -9.38 -10.79 12.15
C LYS A 48 -10.05 -9.82 11.19
N ASP A 49 -10.48 -10.36 10.06
CA ASP A 49 -11.35 -9.63 9.14
C ASP A 49 -12.72 -9.44 9.79
N LYS A 50 -13.22 -8.20 9.79
CA LYS A 50 -14.60 -7.89 10.22
C LYS A 50 -15.60 -8.03 9.07
N GLY A 51 -15.12 -7.95 7.84
CA GLY A 51 -15.90 -8.21 6.63
C GLY A 51 -16.01 -9.70 6.32
N SER A 52 -16.67 -10.02 5.21
CA SER A 52 -16.68 -11.37 4.66
C SER A 52 -15.25 -11.78 4.28
N HIS A 53 -14.63 -12.68 5.05
CA HIS A 53 -13.27 -13.18 4.81
C HIS A 53 -13.07 -13.66 3.36
N SER A 54 -14.06 -14.36 2.81
CA SER A 54 -14.04 -14.79 1.41
C SER A 54 -14.03 -13.62 0.43
N THR A 55 -14.70 -12.50 0.75
CA THR A 55 -14.70 -11.28 -0.06
C THR A 55 -13.36 -10.54 0.01
N CYS A 56 -12.78 -10.41 1.22
CA CYS A 56 -11.43 -9.85 1.39
C CYS A 56 -10.40 -10.65 0.59
N LYS A 57 -10.42 -11.99 0.74
CA LYS A 57 -9.54 -12.90 -0.01
C LYS A 57 -9.74 -12.77 -1.53
N LYS A 58 -10.99 -12.68 -2.01
CA LYS A 58 -11.29 -12.48 -3.42
C LYS A 58 -10.69 -11.16 -3.94
N ILE A 59 -10.93 -10.04 -3.26
CA ILE A 59 -10.40 -8.73 -3.65
C ILE A 59 -8.87 -8.76 -3.78
N ILE A 60 -8.18 -9.34 -2.79
CA ILE A 60 -6.72 -9.40 -2.77
C ILE A 60 -6.18 -10.35 -3.85
N THR A 61 -6.83 -11.51 -4.03
CA THR A 61 -6.38 -12.51 -5.02
C THR A 61 -6.56 -12.02 -6.45
N GLU A 62 -7.63 -11.27 -6.71
CA GLU A 62 -7.99 -10.80 -8.05
C GLU A 62 -7.33 -9.46 -8.43
N LEU A 63 -7.20 -8.51 -7.50
CA LEU A 63 -6.61 -7.19 -7.75
C LEU A 63 -5.13 -7.09 -7.33
N GLY A 64 -4.63 -8.11 -6.63
CA GLY A 64 -3.32 -8.12 -6.01
C GLY A 64 -3.26 -7.38 -4.69
N TYR A 65 -2.23 -7.69 -3.91
CA TYR A 65 -2.04 -7.17 -2.57
C TYR A 65 -1.79 -5.66 -2.54
N ARG A 66 -1.40 -5.09 -3.69
CA ARG A 66 -1.28 -3.63 -3.86
C ARG A 66 -2.53 -2.86 -3.44
N VAL A 67 -3.71 -3.44 -3.61
CA VAL A 67 -4.98 -2.80 -3.24
C VAL A 67 -5.04 -2.43 -1.75
N CYS A 68 -4.40 -3.21 -0.88
CA CYS A 68 -4.26 -2.93 0.55
C CYS A 68 -3.38 -1.71 0.86
N TYR A 69 -2.70 -1.12 -0.12
CA TYR A 69 -1.87 0.07 0.11
C TYR A 69 -2.22 1.19 -0.87
N THR A 70 -3.46 1.20 -1.35
CA THR A 70 -3.95 2.24 -2.24
C THR A 70 -3.95 3.61 -1.56
N VAL A 71 -3.71 4.65 -2.35
CA VAL A 71 -3.89 6.05 -1.96
C VAL A 71 -5.35 6.51 -2.02
N ILE A 72 -6.26 5.68 -2.54
CA ILE A 72 -7.70 6.00 -2.62
C ILE A 72 -8.30 5.88 -1.22
N SER A 73 -8.44 7.02 -0.52
CA SER A 73 -8.81 7.07 0.90
C SER A 73 -10.05 6.25 1.26
N GLN A 74 -11.10 6.28 0.42
CA GLN A 74 -12.34 5.55 0.69
C GLN A 74 -12.13 4.02 0.63
N LEU A 75 -11.35 3.52 -0.32
CA LEU A 75 -11.04 2.09 -0.43
C LEU A 75 -10.10 1.66 0.70
N LYS A 76 -9.10 2.48 1.00
CA LYS A 76 -8.17 2.24 2.10
C LYS A 76 -8.91 2.09 3.44
N LEU A 77 -9.79 3.04 3.77
CA LEU A 77 -10.57 2.99 5.02
C LEU A 77 -11.48 1.75 5.11
N LYS A 78 -12.08 1.33 3.99
CA LYS A 78 -12.88 0.08 3.96
C LYS A 78 -12.03 -1.15 4.23
N LEU A 79 -10.89 -1.26 3.56
CA LEU A 79 -9.97 -2.38 3.75
C LEU A 79 -9.40 -2.40 5.17
N GLU A 80 -9.03 -1.24 5.73
CA GLU A 80 -8.52 -1.13 7.09
C GLU A 80 -9.53 -1.60 8.14
N ARG A 81 -10.82 -1.33 7.92
CA ARG A 81 -11.90 -1.72 8.84
C ARG A 81 -12.34 -3.17 8.68
N SER A 82 -12.41 -3.66 7.44
CA SER A 82 -13.10 -4.91 7.11
C SER A 82 -12.14 -6.05 6.82
N CYS A 83 -10.95 -5.77 6.28
CA CYS A 83 -9.99 -6.77 5.81
C CYS A 83 -8.65 -6.66 6.55
N SER A 84 -8.68 -6.31 7.85
CA SER A 84 -7.48 -5.96 8.61
C SER A 84 -6.45 -7.09 8.68
N ALA A 85 -6.90 -8.34 8.83
CA ALA A 85 -6.02 -9.50 8.85
C ALA A 85 -5.57 -9.88 7.44
N SER A 86 -6.50 -9.94 6.49
CA SER A 86 -6.21 -10.25 5.08
C SER A 86 -5.23 -9.25 4.44
N CYS A 87 -5.29 -7.97 4.81
CA CYS A 87 -4.36 -6.93 4.37
C CYS A 87 -3.14 -6.74 5.29
N HIS A 88 -2.96 -7.58 6.31
CA HIS A 88 -1.85 -7.53 7.28
C HIS A 88 -1.64 -6.12 7.85
N TYR A 89 -2.74 -5.40 8.10
CA TYR A 89 -2.70 -4.13 8.85
C TYR A 89 -2.52 -4.39 10.35
N CYS A 90 -2.95 -5.57 10.79
CA CYS A 90 -2.59 -6.17 12.07
C CYS A 90 -1.82 -7.48 11.84
N GLY A 91 -1.22 -8.04 12.88
CA GLY A 91 -0.46 -9.28 12.79
C GLY A 91 0.94 -9.12 12.19
N GLU A 92 1.46 -10.19 11.61
CA GLU A 92 2.80 -10.22 11.01
C GLU A 92 2.81 -9.52 9.64
N PRO A 93 3.82 -8.69 9.34
CA PRO A 93 3.92 -8.04 8.04
C PRO A 93 4.25 -9.06 6.94
N LEU A 94 3.83 -8.76 5.70
CA LEU A 94 4.27 -9.54 4.54
C LEU A 94 5.79 -9.48 4.36
N GLU A 95 6.35 -10.60 3.90
CA GLU A 95 7.72 -10.68 3.45
C GLU A 95 7.97 -9.71 2.27
N ASN A 96 9.13 -9.07 2.26
CA ASN A 96 9.50 -8.17 1.18
C ASN A 96 9.87 -8.97 -0.09
N CYS A 97 8.99 -8.98 -1.08
CA CYS A 97 9.22 -9.70 -2.34
C CYS A 97 10.48 -9.26 -3.11
N ARG A 98 11.06 -8.09 -2.82
CA ARG A 98 12.28 -7.60 -3.50
C ARG A 98 13.55 -8.33 -3.08
N ILE A 99 13.57 -8.96 -1.91
CA ILE A 99 14.72 -9.77 -1.46
C ILE A 99 14.59 -11.23 -1.89
N ASN A 100 13.42 -11.65 -2.35
CA ASN A 100 13.20 -13.00 -2.83
C ASN A 100 13.82 -13.18 -4.23
N ARG A 101 14.44 -14.34 -4.48
CA ARG A 101 15.08 -14.69 -5.76
C ARG A 101 14.13 -14.61 -6.96
N ASN A 102 12.84 -14.89 -6.74
CA ASN A 102 11.82 -14.86 -7.78
C ASN A 102 11.24 -13.46 -8.00
N GLY A 103 11.54 -12.50 -7.12
CA GLY A 103 11.03 -11.14 -7.18
C GLY A 103 9.55 -11.00 -6.82
N CYS A 104 9.01 -9.85 -7.19
CA CYS A 104 7.62 -9.48 -6.95
C CYS A 104 6.72 -9.84 -8.13
N CYS A 105 5.48 -10.18 -7.83
CA CYS A 105 4.39 -10.19 -8.80
C CYS A 105 4.14 -8.79 -9.37
N TRP A 106 3.28 -8.68 -10.39
CA TRP A 106 2.97 -7.41 -11.06
C TRP A 106 2.32 -6.37 -10.15
N ASP A 107 1.76 -6.79 -9.03
CA ASP A 107 1.24 -5.91 -7.99
C ASP A 107 2.35 -5.23 -7.15
N GLY A 108 3.61 -5.64 -7.35
CA GLY A 108 4.78 -5.09 -6.69
C GLY A 108 4.86 -5.39 -5.19
N ARG A 109 4.06 -6.35 -4.69
CA ARG A 109 3.97 -6.67 -3.25
C ARG A 109 3.96 -8.16 -2.97
N THR A 110 3.28 -8.94 -3.80
CA THR A 110 3.20 -10.38 -3.59
C THR A 110 4.51 -11.03 -4.01
N THR A 111 5.06 -11.91 -3.15
CA THR A 111 6.25 -12.70 -3.47
C THR A 111 5.88 -13.77 -4.49
N SER A 112 6.59 -13.78 -5.62
CA SER A 112 6.38 -14.80 -6.63
C SER A 112 6.92 -16.16 -6.20
N GLN A 113 6.19 -17.23 -6.49
CA GLN A 113 6.65 -18.61 -6.23
C GLN A 113 7.52 -19.17 -7.36
N ASP A 114 7.62 -18.45 -8.49
CA ASP A 114 8.52 -18.79 -9.59
C ASP A 114 9.15 -17.54 -10.24
N PRO A 115 10.30 -17.66 -10.92
CA PRO A 115 10.99 -16.50 -11.50
C PRO A 115 10.19 -15.74 -12.56
N TYR A 116 9.12 -16.34 -13.09
CA TYR A 116 8.30 -15.74 -14.12
C TYR A 116 7.09 -15.00 -13.52
N GLY A 117 6.64 -15.28 -12.29
CA GLY A 117 5.44 -14.63 -11.74
C GLY A 117 4.13 -15.29 -12.19
N ILE A 118 4.12 -16.62 -12.35
CA ILE A 118 2.94 -17.39 -12.76
C ILE A 118 2.24 -18.00 -11.54
N LYS A 119 3.00 -18.56 -10.62
CA LYS A 119 2.57 -19.26 -9.41
C LYS A 119 2.63 -18.30 -8.23
N GLY A 120 1.57 -18.32 -7.43
CA GLY A 120 1.41 -17.46 -6.27
C GLY A 120 1.15 -15.98 -6.59
N CYS A 121 1.06 -15.61 -7.88
CA CYS A 121 0.75 -14.25 -8.29
C CYS A 121 -0.74 -14.06 -8.62
N PRO A 122 -1.28 -12.85 -8.40
CA PRO A 122 -2.61 -12.48 -8.89
C PRO A 122 -2.71 -12.65 -10.40
N GLU A 123 -3.88 -13.04 -10.90
CA GLU A 123 -4.08 -13.17 -12.34
C GLU A 123 -3.96 -11.82 -13.05
N CYS A 124 -3.22 -11.81 -14.16
CA CYS A 124 -3.09 -10.64 -15.01
C CYS A 124 -4.30 -10.52 -15.95
N LYS A 125 -5.35 -9.81 -15.53
CA LYS A 125 -6.52 -9.55 -16.38
C LYS A 125 -7.21 -8.24 -16.04
N ASP A 126 -7.96 -7.74 -17.01
CA ASP A 126 -8.83 -6.59 -16.82
C ASP A 126 -10.16 -7.01 -16.17
N HIS A 127 -10.53 -6.35 -15.09
CA HIS A 127 -11.75 -6.62 -14.33
C HIS A 127 -12.98 -5.89 -14.87
N PHE A 128 -12.78 -4.83 -15.67
CA PHE A 128 -13.86 -4.07 -16.30
C PHE A 128 -13.85 -4.18 -17.83
N SER A 129 -15.03 -4.33 -18.43
CA SER A 129 -15.18 -4.32 -19.89
C SER A 129 -14.77 -2.98 -20.53
N LEU A 130 -14.84 -1.89 -19.76
CA LEU A 130 -14.54 -0.54 -20.22
C LEU A 130 -13.06 -0.14 -20.08
N CYS A 131 -12.17 -1.04 -19.65
CA CYS A 131 -10.74 -0.72 -19.46
C CYS A 131 -10.11 -0.05 -20.69
N LYS A 132 -10.35 -0.60 -21.89
CA LYS A 132 -9.83 -0.03 -23.16
C LYS A 132 -10.32 1.41 -23.40
N ARG A 133 -11.58 1.71 -23.10
CA ARG A 133 -12.17 3.06 -23.26
C ARG A 133 -11.49 4.08 -22.35
N PHE A 134 -11.07 3.65 -21.16
CA PHE A 134 -10.45 4.51 -20.15
C PHE A 134 -8.93 4.38 -20.08
N LYS A 135 -8.27 3.75 -21.07
CA LYS A 135 -6.80 3.53 -21.10
C LYS A 135 -5.99 4.81 -20.84
N LYS A 136 -6.47 5.97 -21.29
CA LYS A 136 -5.79 7.26 -21.03
C LYS A 136 -5.59 7.53 -19.53
N PHE A 137 -6.46 7.02 -18.66
CA PHE A 137 -6.36 7.22 -17.22
C PHE A 137 -5.26 6.37 -16.56
N CYS A 138 -4.62 5.45 -17.28
CA CYS A 138 -3.42 4.76 -16.80
C CYS A 138 -2.22 5.71 -16.64
N THR A 139 -2.21 6.87 -17.32
CA THR A 139 -1.06 7.81 -17.28
C THR A 139 -1.47 9.28 -17.19
N GLN A 140 -2.63 9.66 -17.74
CA GLN A 140 -3.10 11.04 -17.84
C GLN A 140 -4.31 11.28 -16.94
N SER A 141 -4.10 11.16 -15.62
CA SER A 141 -5.15 11.44 -14.62
C SER A 141 -4.55 11.78 -13.26
N ARG A 142 -5.43 12.02 -12.28
CA ARG A 142 -5.02 12.12 -10.87
C ARG A 142 -4.47 10.77 -10.40
N ARG A 143 -3.59 10.81 -9.39
CA ARG A 143 -2.90 9.62 -8.87
C ARG A 143 -3.86 8.51 -8.46
N GLU A 144 -5.00 8.87 -7.87
CA GLU A 144 -6.06 7.96 -7.43
C GLU A 144 -6.67 7.20 -8.62
N ASN A 145 -6.94 7.90 -9.73
CA ASN A 145 -7.50 7.30 -10.93
C ASN A 145 -6.49 6.41 -11.64
N ILE A 146 -5.22 6.86 -11.70
CA ILE A 146 -4.12 6.04 -12.21
C ILE A 146 -4.07 4.75 -11.42
N GLU A 147 -3.97 4.83 -10.09
CA GLU A 147 -3.87 3.62 -9.27
C GLU A 147 -5.11 2.73 -9.40
N PHE A 148 -6.32 3.31 -9.40
CA PHE A 148 -7.56 2.57 -9.64
C PHE A 148 -7.50 1.74 -10.93
N MET A 149 -7.03 2.36 -12.02
CA MET A 149 -6.84 1.70 -13.30
C MET A 149 -5.74 0.65 -13.24
N GLU A 150 -4.66 0.87 -12.50
CA GLU A 150 -3.53 -0.07 -12.42
C GLU A 150 -3.89 -1.41 -11.77
N PHE A 151 -4.79 -1.45 -10.78
CA PHE A 151 -5.20 -2.72 -10.17
C PHE A 151 -6.49 -3.30 -10.74
N HIS A 152 -7.40 -2.51 -11.32
CA HIS A 152 -8.60 -3.05 -12.00
C HIS A 152 -8.39 -3.35 -13.48
N CYS A 153 -7.46 -2.66 -14.14
CA CYS A 153 -7.15 -2.81 -15.56
C CYS A 153 -5.64 -3.02 -15.80
N PRO A 154 -4.99 -3.96 -15.08
CA PRO A 154 -3.54 -4.12 -15.11
C PRO A 154 -3.02 -4.49 -16.50
N LEU A 155 -3.79 -5.26 -17.28
CA LEU A 155 -3.40 -5.64 -18.64
C LEU A 155 -3.49 -4.44 -19.58
N THR A 156 -4.61 -3.70 -19.56
CA THR A 156 -4.75 -2.48 -20.39
C THR A 156 -3.73 -1.41 -20.02
N CYS A 157 -3.38 -1.28 -18.73
CA CYS A 157 -2.38 -0.34 -18.25
C CYS A 157 -0.93 -0.84 -18.35
N GLY A 158 -0.71 -2.05 -18.90
CA GLY A 158 0.63 -2.60 -19.11
C GLY A 158 1.41 -2.88 -17.81
N LYS A 159 0.72 -3.14 -16.70
CA LYS A 159 1.34 -3.57 -15.44
C LYS A 159 1.76 -5.03 -15.46
N CYS A 160 1.11 -5.81 -16.30
CA CYS A 160 1.39 -7.22 -16.48
C CYS A 160 1.12 -7.61 -17.92
N ASN A 161 1.62 -8.78 -18.31
CA ASN A 161 1.41 -9.35 -19.64
C ASN A 161 0.53 -10.59 -19.52
N HIS A 162 -0.47 -10.69 -20.39
CA HIS A 162 -1.23 -11.92 -20.55
C HIS A 162 -0.31 -12.97 -21.18
N ARG A 163 0.21 -13.89 -20.36
CA ARG A 163 0.78 -15.14 -20.90
C ARG A 163 -0.40 -15.99 -21.35
N ASN A 164 -0.27 -16.72 -22.46
CA ASN A 164 -1.32 -17.54 -23.09
C ASN A 164 -1.83 -18.71 -22.22
N LEU A 165 -1.99 -18.49 -20.92
CA LEU A 165 -2.59 -19.38 -19.94
C LEU A 165 -4.09 -19.09 -19.89
N PRO A 166 -4.91 -20.11 -19.58
CA PRO A 166 -6.34 -19.90 -19.32
C PRO A 166 -6.54 -18.90 -18.18
N ILE A 167 -7.40 -17.90 -18.39
CA ILE A 167 -7.84 -16.99 -17.34
C ILE A 167 -8.87 -17.72 -16.48
N ASN A 168 -8.55 -18.06 -15.23
CA ASN A 168 -9.38 -18.91 -14.38
C ASN A 168 -10.00 -18.20 -13.17
N GLY A 169 -9.78 -16.90 -13.00
CA GLY A 169 -10.28 -16.16 -11.85
C GLY A 169 -11.57 -15.38 -12.12
N GLN A 170 -12.10 -14.78 -11.07
CA GLN A 170 -13.35 -14.04 -11.06
C GLN A 170 -13.15 -12.56 -11.39
N LYS A 171 -14.18 -11.90 -11.93
CA LYS A 171 -14.20 -10.44 -12.00
C LYS A 171 -14.61 -9.86 -10.65
N ILE A 172 -13.94 -8.78 -10.24
CA ILE A 172 -14.42 -7.94 -9.14
C ILE A 172 -15.65 -7.15 -9.59
N ARG A 173 -16.72 -7.26 -8.82
CA ARG A 173 -17.98 -6.54 -9.00
C ARG A 173 -18.10 -5.43 -7.97
N MET A 174 -18.92 -4.42 -8.28
CA MET A 174 -19.24 -3.37 -7.31
C MET A 174 -19.88 -3.93 -6.02
N ASP A 175 -20.56 -5.07 -6.10
CA ASP A 175 -21.18 -5.72 -4.95
C ASP A 175 -20.15 -6.28 -3.97
N ASP A 176 -18.97 -6.70 -4.46
CA ASP A 176 -17.87 -7.17 -3.60
C ASP A 176 -17.38 -6.03 -2.70
N TRP A 177 -17.28 -4.81 -3.25
CA TRP A 177 -16.93 -3.60 -2.50
C TRP A 177 -18.03 -3.12 -1.53
N ARG A 178 -19.29 -3.55 -1.70
CA ARG A 178 -20.39 -3.23 -0.77
C ARG A 178 -20.45 -4.19 0.42
N LYS A 179 -19.89 -5.38 0.28
CA LYS A 179 -19.81 -6.39 1.35
C LYS A 179 -18.68 -6.14 2.35
N ILE A 180 -17.84 -5.14 2.10
CA ILE A 180 -16.75 -4.70 2.96
C ILE A 180 -16.81 -3.21 3.28
#